data_AF-A0A941E6G6-F1
#
_entry.id   AF-A0A941E6G6-F1
#
_cell.length_a   1.000
_cell.length_b   1.000
_cell.length_c   1.000
_cell.angle_alpha   90.00
_cell.angle_beta   90.00
_cell.angle_gamma   90.00
#
_symmetry.space_group_name_H-M   'P 1'
#
loop_
_entity.id
_entity.type
_entity.pdbx_description
1 polymer ?
#
loop_
_entity_poly.entity_id
_entity_poly.type
_entity_poly.pdbx_seq_one_letter_code
_entity_poly.pdbx_strand_id
1 'polypeptide(L)'
;MSEITTLSDVVAHAAEKYGIPGLAAAVWHKGTETIAAHGVTNLDHQQPVDENTLFAVGSTSKPFAATALMHLVARGEVDLDAPVRHYIPELRLPNEEWTAQITVKQLLNHTAG
;
A
#
# COMPACT_ATOMS: atom_id res chain seq x y z
N MET A 1 -21.15 1.71 -26.79
CA MET A 1 -20.38 1.53 -25.55
C MET A 1 -20.92 0.26 -24.92
N SER A 2 -20.10 -0.77 -24.72
CA SER A 2 -20.53 -1.98 -24.02
C SER A 2 -21.00 -1.62 -22.61
N GLU A 3 -22.10 -2.21 -22.18
CA GLU A 3 -22.62 -2.04 -20.82
C GLU A 3 -21.63 -2.70 -19.85
N ILE A 4 -21.03 -1.93 -18.94
CA ILE A 4 -20.10 -2.44 -17.93
C ILE A 4 -20.94 -3.17 -16.88
N THR A 5 -20.94 -4.50 -16.89
CA THR A 5 -21.82 -5.30 -16.01
C THR A 5 -21.05 -6.16 -15.01
N THR A 6 -19.75 -6.39 -15.24
CA THR A 6 -18.89 -7.22 -14.40
C THR A 6 -17.60 -6.51 -13.99
N LEU A 7 -16.92 -7.04 -12.97
CA LEU A 7 -15.58 -6.55 -12.57
C LEU A 7 -14.57 -6.73 -13.72
N SER A 8 -14.69 -7.81 -14.50
CA SER A 8 -13.84 -8.04 -15.68
C SER A 8 -14.02 -6.97 -16.75
N ASP A 9 -15.26 -6.51 -16.99
CA ASP A 9 -15.52 -5.41 -17.93
C ASP A 9 -14.87 -4.11 -17.44
N VAL A 10 -14.96 -3.82 -16.13
CA VAL A 10 -14.32 -2.64 -15.51
C VAL A 10 -12.80 -2.69 -15.70
N VAL A 11 -12.19 -3.83 -15.38
CA VAL A 11 -10.73 -4.01 -15.46
C VAL A 11 -10.25 -3.92 -16.90
N ALA A 12 -10.90 -4.60 -17.85
CA ALA A 12 -10.54 -4.54 -19.26
C ALA A 12 -10.70 -3.12 -19.82
N HIS A 13 -11.83 -2.47 -19.55
CA HIS A 13 -12.08 -1.10 -20.00
C HIS A 13 -11.05 -0.11 -19.44
N ALA A 14 -10.69 -0.23 -18.16
CA ALA A 14 -9.66 0.62 -17.55
C ALA A 14 -8.28 0.36 -18.17
N ALA A 15 -7.90 -0.91 -18.37
CA ALA A 15 -6.62 -1.27 -18.97
C ALA A 15 -6.49 -0.67 -20.39
N GLU A 16 -7.50 -0.83 -21.23
CA GLU A 16 -7.52 -0.27 -22.58
C GLU A 16 -7.50 1.27 -22.57
N LYS A 17 -8.37 1.89 -21.77
CA LYS A 17 -8.52 3.35 -21.70
C LYS A 17 -7.24 4.05 -21.26
N TYR A 18 -6.50 3.46 -20.32
CA TYR A 18 -5.30 4.05 -19.73
C TYR A 18 -4.00 3.46 -20.29
N GLY A 19 -4.07 2.53 -21.25
CA GLY A 19 -2.91 1.87 -21.85
C GLY A 19 -2.09 1.08 -20.83
N ILE A 20 -2.75 0.44 -19.86
CA ILE A 20 -2.09 -0.34 -18.80
C ILE A 20 -1.82 -1.76 -19.34
N PRO A 21 -0.55 -2.19 -19.45
CA PRO A 21 -0.22 -3.50 -20.05
C PRO A 21 -0.77 -4.71 -19.28
N GLY A 22 -0.86 -4.59 -17.95
CA GLY A 22 -1.33 -5.63 -17.06
C GLY A 22 -2.00 -5.04 -15.83
N LEU A 23 -3.21 -5.47 -15.53
CA LEU A 23 -4.04 -4.93 -14.45
C LEU A 23 -4.79 -6.07 -13.76
N ALA A 24 -4.82 -6.05 -12.43
CA ALA A 24 -5.68 -6.91 -11.63
C ALA A 24 -6.47 -6.07 -10.62
N ALA A 25 -7.69 -6.50 -10.32
CA ALA A 25 -8.53 -5.94 -9.27
C ALA A 25 -9.27 -7.05 -8.52
N ALA A 26 -9.44 -6.86 -7.22
CA ALA A 26 -10.20 -7.75 -6.36
C ALA A 26 -11.25 -6.95 -5.57
N VAL A 27 -12.44 -7.54 -5.41
CA VAL A 27 -13.52 -7.00 -4.58
C VAL A 27 -13.92 -8.06 -3.56
N TRP A 28 -13.81 -7.71 -2.28
CA TRP A 28 -14.34 -8.50 -1.18
C TRP A 28 -15.65 -7.89 -0.68
N HIS A 29 -16.75 -8.63 -0.77
CA HIS A 29 -18.06 -8.16 -0.32
C HIS A 29 -18.87 -9.31 0.27
N LYS A 30 -19.30 -9.14 1.54
CA LYS A 30 -20.15 -10.11 2.27
C LYS A 30 -19.59 -11.55 2.29
N GLY A 31 -18.27 -11.70 2.41
CA GLY A 31 -17.61 -13.00 2.45
C GLY A 31 -17.32 -13.62 1.10
N THR A 32 -17.66 -12.94 0.00
CA THR A 32 -17.34 -13.36 -1.36
C THR A 32 -16.22 -12.49 -1.92
N GLU A 33 -15.21 -13.14 -2.48
CA GLU A 33 -14.16 -12.51 -3.27
C GLU A 33 -14.48 -12.65 -4.76
N THR A 34 -14.30 -11.56 -5.50
CA THR A 34 -14.31 -11.56 -6.96
C THR A 34 -13.01 -10.93 -7.43
N ILE A 35 -12.24 -11.65 -8.24
CA ILE A 35 -10.99 -11.18 -8.84
C ILE A 35 -11.18 -11.07 -10.36
N ALA A 36 -10.62 -10.04 -10.96
CA ALA A 36 -10.49 -9.92 -12.40
C ALA A 36 -9.09 -9.43 -12.77
N ALA A 37 -8.56 -9.96 -13.87
CA ALA A 37 -7.26 -9.60 -14.42
C ALA A 37 -7.38 -9.34 -15.93
N HIS A 38 -6.50 -8.50 -16.45
CA HIS A 38 -6.41 -8.20 -17.87
C HIS A 38 -4.95 -7.96 -18.27
N GLY A 39 -4.61 -8.39 -19.48
CA GLY A 39 -3.32 -8.09 -20.11
C GLY A 39 -2.21 -9.04 -19.69
N VAL A 40 -0.97 -8.54 -19.71
CA VAL A 40 0.25 -9.32 -19.60
C VAL A 40 1.22 -8.74 -18.57
N THR A 41 2.05 -9.60 -17.98
CA THR A 41 3.04 -9.21 -16.97
C THR A 41 4.24 -8.46 -17.56
N ASN A 42 4.53 -8.68 -18.86
CA ASN A 42 5.66 -8.10 -19.57
C ASN A 42 5.34 -7.97 -21.07
N LEU A 43 5.83 -6.92 -21.72
CA LEU A 43 5.56 -6.62 -23.14
C LEU A 43 6.35 -7.53 -24.11
N ASP A 44 7.57 -7.93 -23.73
CA ASP A 44 8.45 -8.82 -24.51
C ASP A 44 8.11 -10.30 -24.25
N HIS A 45 7.77 -10.62 -22.99
CA HIS A 45 7.43 -11.96 -22.54
C HIS A 45 5.99 -11.98 -22.01
N GLN A 46 5.04 -12.06 -22.94
CA GLN A 46 3.60 -11.89 -22.72
C GLN A 46 2.94 -13.04 -21.93
N GLN A 47 3.33 -13.23 -20.67
CA GLN A 47 2.59 -14.08 -19.74
C GLN A 47 1.33 -13.35 -19.28
N PRO A 48 0.17 -14.01 -19.24
CA PRO A 48 -1.07 -13.37 -18.80
C PRO A 48 -0.97 -12.97 -17.32
N VAL A 49 -1.61 -11.83 -16.98
CA VAL A 49 -1.86 -11.49 -15.57
C VAL A 49 -2.97 -12.41 -15.04
N ASP A 50 -2.76 -12.93 -13.83
CA ASP A 50 -3.69 -13.76 -13.08
C ASP A 50 -3.71 -13.36 -11.58
N GLU A 51 -4.47 -14.08 -10.76
CA GLU A 51 -4.57 -13.85 -9.31
C GLU A 51 -3.27 -14.09 -8.53
N ASN A 52 -2.28 -14.76 -9.13
CA ASN A 52 -0.99 -15.07 -8.50
C ASN A 52 0.13 -14.13 -8.96
N THR A 53 -0.17 -13.21 -9.88
CA THR A 53 0.80 -12.27 -10.42
C THR A 53 1.27 -11.28 -9.35
N LEU A 54 2.58 -11.18 -9.16
CA LEU A 54 3.18 -10.25 -8.21
C LEU A 54 3.28 -8.85 -8.80
N PHE A 55 2.83 -7.85 -8.03
CA PHE A 55 2.94 -6.43 -8.36
C PHE A 55 3.78 -5.69 -7.31
N ALA A 56 4.49 -4.63 -7.74
CA ALA A 56 5.12 -3.71 -6.82
C ALA A 56 4.06 -2.85 -6.11
N VAL A 57 3.84 -3.12 -4.82
CA VAL A 57 2.75 -2.52 -4.02
C VAL A 57 3.00 -1.04 -3.61
N GLY A 58 4.26 -0.60 -3.59
CA GLY A 58 4.60 0.80 -3.34
C GLY A 58 4.02 1.34 -2.03
N SER A 59 3.30 2.47 -2.08
CA SER A 59 2.73 3.11 -0.86
C SER A 59 1.66 2.27 -0.17
N THR A 60 1.08 1.25 -0.81
CA THR A 60 0.14 0.34 -0.13
C THR A 60 0.84 -0.56 0.89
N SER A 61 2.17 -0.58 0.94
CA SER A 61 2.95 -1.17 2.04
C SER A 61 2.80 -0.44 3.37
N LYS A 62 2.44 0.85 3.37
CA LYS A 62 2.38 1.67 4.61
C LYS A 62 1.37 1.14 5.64
N PRO A 63 0.12 0.78 5.27
CA PRO A 63 -0.81 0.12 6.18
C PRO A 63 -0.22 -1.12 6.87
N PHE A 64 0.53 -1.96 6.16
CA PHE A 64 1.16 -3.14 6.76
C PHE A 64 2.20 -2.77 7.82
N ALA A 65 3.08 -1.81 7.51
CA ALA A 65 4.06 -1.31 8.47
C ALA A 65 3.37 -0.66 9.70
N ALA A 66 2.31 0.12 9.47
CA ALA A 66 1.53 0.73 10.53
C ALA A 66 0.85 -0.34 11.42
N THR A 67 0.26 -1.39 10.83
CA THR A 67 -0.33 -2.50 11.58
C THR A 67 0.71 -3.22 12.42
N ALA A 68 1.88 -3.54 11.85
CA ALA A 68 2.98 -4.16 12.59
C ALA A 68 3.43 -3.29 13.78
N LEU A 69 3.52 -1.98 13.59
CA LEU A 69 3.84 -1.04 14.67
C LEU A 69 2.73 -0.99 15.73
N MET A 70 1.46 -0.99 15.34
CA MET A 70 0.35 -1.02 16.28
C MET A 70 0.29 -2.31 17.11
N HIS A 71 0.80 -3.45 16.59
CA HIS A 71 0.99 -4.64 17.42
C HIS A 71 2.06 -4.44 18.50
N LEU A 72 3.11 -3.65 18.26
CA LEU A 72 4.10 -3.30 19.28
C LEU A 72 3.49 -2.35 20.32
N VAL A 73 2.68 -1.38 19.87
CA VAL A 73 1.92 -0.48 20.76
C VAL A 73 0.98 -1.26 21.68
N ALA A 74 0.23 -2.22 21.13
CA ALA A 74 -0.67 -3.07 21.92
C ALA A 74 0.07 -3.91 22.99
N ARG A 75 1.36 -4.21 22.78
CA ARG A 75 2.24 -4.91 23.72
C ARG A 75 2.94 -3.98 24.72
N GLY A 76 2.75 -2.67 24.59
CA GLY A 76 3.46 -1.66 25.39
C GLY A 76 4.93 -1.51 25.02
N GLU A 77 5.38 -2.07 23.89
CA GLU A 77 6.76 -1.99 23.42
C GLU A 77 7.05 -0.67 22.68
N VAL A 78 6.00 -0.03 22.13
CA VAL A 78 6.08 1.28 21.48
C VAL A 78 5.02 2.21 22.05
N ASP A 79 5.42 3.43 22.38
CA ASP A 79 4.54 4.54 22.74
C ASP A 79 4.42 5.48 21.52
N LEU A 80 3.18 5.76 21.12
CA LEU A 80 2.88 6.62 19.98
C LEU A 80 3.26 8.08 20.23
N ASP A 81 3.19 8.53 21.48
CA ASP A 81 3.47 9.92 21.85
C ASP A 81 4.94 10.13 22.25
N ALA A 82 5.73 9.05 22.34
CA ALA A 82 7.16 9.14 22.56
C ALA A 82 7.89 9.70 21.31
N PRO A 83 8.98 10.48 21.50
CA PRO A 83 9.87 10.86 20.42
C PRO A 83 10.46 9.63 19.72
N VAL A 84 10.59 9.66 18.40
CA VAL A 84 11.19 8.57 17.60
C VAL A 84 12.60 8.22 18.09
N ARG A 85 13.34 9.21 18.58
CA ARG A 85 14.68 9.03 19.16
C ARG A 85 14.73 8.15 20.40
N HIS A 86 13.59 7.93 21.07
CA HIS A 86 13.51 6.93 22.12
C HIS A 86 13.85 5.53 21.59
N TYR A 87 13.45 5.23 20.34
CA TYR A 87 13.70 3.95 19.67
C TYR A 87 14.90 3.97 18.71
N ILE A 88 15.19 5.14 18.12
CA ILE A 88 16.28 5.32 17.13
C ILE A 88 17.16 6.50 17.57
N PRO A 89 18.02 6.33 18.58
CA PRO A 89 18.80 7.42 19.18
C PRO A 89 19.79 8.08 18.20
N GLU A 90 20.19 7.38 17.15
CA GLU A 90 21.06 7.84 16.08
C GLU A 90 20.35 8.68 15.00
N LEU A 91 19.03 8.84 15.05
CA LEU A 91 18.29 9.64 14.08
C LEU A 91 18.79 11.10 14.09
N ARG A 92 19.35 11.55 12.96
CA ARG A 92 19.83 12.92 12.72
C ARG A 92 19.17 13.46 11.46
N LEU A 93 18.51 14.61 11.57
CA LEU A 93 18.03 15.41 10.44
C LEU A 93 18.59 16.83 10.58
N PRO A 94 18.55 17.68 9.54
CA PRO A 94 19.21 18.99 9.56
C PRO A 94 18.79 19.93 10.71
N ASN A 95 17.55 19.81 11.20
CA ASN A 95 17.06 20.56 12.35
C ASN A 95 17.01 19.64 13.58
N GLU A 96 18.01 19.78 14.46
CA GLU A 96 18.17 18.95 15.66
C GLU A 96 17.04 19.14 16.67
N GLU A 97 16.60 20.38 16.90
CA GLU A 97 15.52 20.71 17.84
C GLU A 97 14.19 20.10 17.40
N TRP A 98 13.89 20.17 16.10
CA TRP A 98 12.70 19.54 15.52
C TRP A 98 12.83 18.02 15.54
N THR A 99 13.98 17.46 15.14
CA THR A 99 14.21 15.99 15.15
C THR A 99 14.00 15.38 16.53
N ALA A 100 14.37 16.12 17.60
CA ALA A 100 14.19 15.68 18.97
C ALA A 100 12.72 15.58 19.41
N GLN A 101 11.79 16.23 18.68
CA GLN A 101 10.38 16.34 19.04
C GLN A 101 9.46 15.47 18.18
N ILE A 102 9.94 14.93 17.05
CA ILE A 102 9.12 14.08 16.18
C ILE A 102 8.66 12.84 16.94
N THR A 103 7.36 12.64 17.07
CA THR A 103 6.77 11.48 17.73
C THR A 103 6.53 10.33 16.75
N VAL A 104 6.39 9.11 17.28
CA VAL A 104 6.04 7.94 16.48
C VAL A 104 4.70 8.14 15.74
N LYS A 105 3.71 8.75 16.41
CA LYS A 105 2.40 9.08 15.82
C LYS A 105 2.50 10.02 14.62
N GLN A 106 3.40 11.00 14.69
CA GLN A 106 3.63 11.96 13.61
C GLN A 106 4.21 11.29 12.34
N LEU A 107 4.99 10.22 12.48
CA LEU A 107 5.42 9.41 11.34
C LEU A 107 4.25 8.63 10.71
N LEU A 108 3.34 8.10 11.52
CA LEU A 108 2.20 7.31 11.05
C LEU A 108 1.10 8.12 10.36
N ASN A 109 0.93 9.38 10.74
CA ASN A 109 -0.15 10.23 10.23
C ASN A 109 0.33 11.35 9.29
N HIS A 110 1.60 11.32 8.90
CA HIS A 110 2.22 12.31 8.01
C HIS A 110 2.20 13.75 8.54
N THR A 111 2.33 13.95 9.86
CA THR A 111 2.45 15.29 10.46
C THR A 111 3.77 15.52 11.17
N ALA A 112 4.80 14.72 10.87
CA ALA A 112 6.16 14.98 11.35
C ALA A 112 6.70 16.30 10.79
N GLY A 113 6.44 16.57 9.50
CA GLY A 113 6.91 17.75 8.76
C GLY A 113 7.27 17.38 7.33
#